data_AF-A0A6L3EP88-F1
#
_entry.id   AF-A0A6L3EP88-F1
#
_cell.length_a   1.000
_cell.length_b   1.000
_cell.length_c   1.000
_cell.angle_alpha   90.00
_cell.angle_beta   90.00
_cell.angle_gamma   90.00
#
_symmetry.space_group_name_H-M   'P 1'
#
loop_
_entity.id
_entity.type
_entity.pdbx_description
1 polymer ?
#
loop_
_entity_poly.entity_id
_entity_poly.type
_entity_poly.pdbx_seq_one_letter_code
_entity_poly.pdbx_strand_id
1 'polypeptide(L)'
;TMQRAEDVAASYGESIRRAIERHKHYPRAARLRRIQGLVTVAFTVAADGSISGLRAVGGAPSPLEQAALDAVRAVGKFASIPRETGKTSLEFRIPMAFSLD
;
A
#
# COMPACT_ATOMS: atom_id res chain seq x y z
N THR A 1 6.52 -27.17 -4.10
CA THR A 1 5.85 -26.76 -5.35
C THR A 1 5.88 -25.25 -5.46
N MET A 2 6.43 -24.69 -6.54
CA MET A 2 6.56 -23.22 -6.71
C MET A 2 5.21 -22.50 -6.66
N GLN A 3 4.15 -23.13 -7.18
CA GLN A 3 2.77 -22.62 -7.16
C GLN A 3 2.29 -22.19 -5.76
N ARG A 4 2.57 -23.00 -4.73
CA ARG A 4 2.10 -22.73 -3.37
C ARG A 4 2.73 -21.46 -2.78
N ALA A 5 4.00 -21.19 -3.08
CA ALA A 5 4.68 -20.01 -2.58
C ALA A 5 4.13 -18.73 -3.23
N GLU A 6 3.74 -18.80 -4.50
CA GLU A 6 3.11 -17.70 -5.23
C GLU A 6 1.70 -17.41 -4.70
N ASP A 7 0.88 -18.44 -4.47
CA ASP A 7 -0.47 -18.28 -3.92
C ASP A 7 -0.45 -17.62 -2.52
N VAL A 8 0.53 -18.00 -1.69
CA VAL A 8 0.75 -17.39 -0.37
C VAL A 8 1.20 -15.94 -0.50
N ALA A 9 2.11 -15.63 -1.41
CA ALA A 9 2.55 -14.25 -1.65
C ALA A 9 1.40 -13.35 -2.17
N ALA A 10 0.54 -13.88 -3.04
CA ALA A 10 -0.65 -13.18 -3.52
C ALA A 10 -1.64 -12.89 -2.38
N SER A 11 -1.93 -13.91 -1.56
CA SER A 11 -2.81 -13.77 -0.39
C SER A 11 -2.26 -12.75 0.62
N TYR A 12 -0.95 -12.76 0.84
CA TYR A 12 -0.26 -11.79 1.67
C TYR A 12 -0.37 -10.36 1.11
N GLY A 13 -0.14 -10.17 -0.21
CA GLY A 13 -0.32 -8.89 -0.87
C GLY A 13 -1.73 -8.32 -0.75
N GLU A 14 -2.75 -9.17 -0.87
CA GLU A 14 -4.15 -8.77 -0.68
C GLU A 14 -4.42 -8.34 0.78
N SER A 15 -3.81 -9.01 1.76
CA SER A 15 -3.92 -8.61 3.16
C SER A 15 -3.32 -7.22 3.43
N ILE A 16 -2.18 -6.91 2.80
CA ILE A 16 -1.53 -5.59 2.86
C ILE A 16 -2.42 -4.53 2.24
N ARG A 17 -2.93 -4.78 1.02
CA ARG A 17 -3.83 -3.86 0.33
C ARG A 17 -5.04 -3.51 1.20
N ARG A 18 -5.67 -4.52 1.81
CA ARG A 18 -6.81 -4.33 2.73
C ARG A 18 -6.44 -3.53 3.97
N ALA A 19 -5.25 -3.75 4.55
CA ALA A 19 -4.79 -2.99 5.71
C ALA A 19 -4.61 -1.51 5.38
N ILE A 20 -4.08 -1.18 4.20
CA ILE A 20 -3.91 0.20 3.73
C ILE A 20 -5.27 0.84 3.44
N GLU A 21 -6.15 0.15 2.72
CA GLU A 21 -7.48 0.69 2.36
C GLU A 21 -8.34 1.02 3.60
N ARG A 22 -8.18 0.30 4.72
CA ARG A 22 -8.86 0.64 5.99
C ARG A 22 -8.43 1.99 6.58
N HIS A 23 -7.23 2.46 6.27
CA HIS A 23 -6.69 3.74 6.75
C HIS A 23 -6.75 4.84 5.68
N LYS A 24 -7.26 4.51 4.49
CA LYS A 24 -7.43 5.46 3.40
C LYS A 24 -8.52 6.46 3.76
N HIS A 25 -8.16 7.72 3.73
CA HIS A 25 -9.07 8.83 3.93
C HIS A 25 -9.00 9.76 2.73
N TYR A 26 -10.11 10.37 2.36
CA TYR A 26 -10.16 11.37 1.30
C TYR A 26 -9.98 12.77 1.91
N PRO A 27 -8.87 13.49 1.65
CA PRO A 27 -8.63 14.80 2.22
C PRO A 27 -9.74 15.81 1.91
N ARG A 28 -10.16 16.59 2.91
CA ARG A 28 -11.20 17.62 2.74
C ARG A 28 -10.85 18.61 1.61
N ALA A 29 -9.60 19.04 1.53
CA ALA A 29 -9.13 19.94 0.47
C ALA A 29 -9.27 19.34 -0.93
N ALA A 30 -8.99 18.03 -1.08
CA ALA A 30 -9.17 17.33 -2.33
C ALA A 30 -10.65 17.19 -2.70
N ARG A 31 -11.53 16.90 -1.73
CA ARG A 31 -12.99 16.84 -1.94
C ARG A 31 -13.55 18.18 -2.41
N LEU A 32 -13.20 19.27 -1.72
CA LEU A 32 -13.66 20.62 -2.07
C LEU A 32 -13.21 21.05 -3.47
N ARG A 33 -12.00 20.65 -3.87
CA ARG A 33 -11.42 20.95 -5.18
C ARG A 33 -11.75 19.90 -6.25
N ARG A 34 -12.56 18.89 -5.92
CA ARG A 34 -12.92 17.76 -6.80
C ARG A 34 -11.72 17.03 -7.42
N ILE A 35 -10.61 16.93 -6.68
CA ILE A 35 -9.37 16.27 -7.14
C ILE A 35 -9.53 14.76 -7.01
N GLN A 36 -9.72 14.06 -8.11
CA GLN A 36 -9.78 12.60 -8.19
C GLN A 36 -8.53 12.02 -8.87
N GLY A 37 -8.31 10.73 -8.71
CA GLY A 37 -7.25 10.05 -9.47
C GLY A 37 -6.76 8.76 -8.82
N LEU A 38 -5.79 8.15 -9.49
CA LEU A 38 -5.08 6.97 -9.01
C LEU A 38 -3.72 7.39 -8.47
N VAL A 39 -3.44 7.04 -7.22
CA VAL A 39 -2.11 7.21 -6.62
C VAL A 39 -1.49 5.84 -6.43
N THR A 40 -0.28 5.63 -6.94
CA THR A 40 0.47 4.40 -6.64
C THR A 40 1.49 4.67 -5.56
N VAL A 41 1.49 3.88 -4.50
CA VAL A 41 2.55 3.91 -3.47
C VAL A 41 3.47 2.71 -3.62
N ALA A 42 4.76 2.92 -3.46
CA ALA A 42 5.78 1.88 -3.46
C ALA A 42 6.51 1.84 -2.13
N PHE A 43 6.74 0.65 -1.60
CA PHE A 43 7.44 0.41 -0.35
C PHE A 43 7.94 -1.05 -0.29
N THR A 44 8.82 -1.32 0.65
CA THR A 44 9.35 -2.65 0.94
C THR A 44 8.86 -3.09 2.31
N VAL A 45 8.45 -4.35 2.43
CA VAL A 45 8.13 -4.99 3.72
C VAL A 45 9.22 -6.01 4.02
N ALA A 46 9.81 -5.95 5.21
CA ALA A 46 10.77 -6.94 5.68
C ALA A 46 10.06 -8.18 6.29
N ALA A 47 10.82 -9.24 6.55
CA ALA A 47 10.30 -10.50 7.09
C ALA A 47 9.46 -10.31 8.37
N ASP A 48 9.85 -9.35 9.22
CA ASP A 48 9.16 -9.06 10.46
C ASP A 48 7.88 -8.22 10.28
N GLY A 49 7.64 -7.66 9.09
CA GLY A 49 6.51 -6.78 8.77
C GLY A 49 6.84 -5.28 8.80
N SER A 50 8.09 -4.91 9.12
CA SER A 50 8.53 -3.50 9.10
C SER A 50 8.53 -2.93 7.67
N ILE A 51 8.25 -1.63 7.56
CA ILE A 51 8.09 -0.92 6.30
C ILE A 51 9.30 -0.02 6.04
N SER A 52 9.83 -0.03 4.82
CA SER A 52 10.90 0.87 4.40
C SER A 52 10.69 1.36 2.95
N GLY A 53 11.40 2.42 2.55
CA GLY A 53 11.39 2.92 1.17
C GLY A 53 10.04 3.47 0.68
N LEU A 54 9.14 3.85 1.59
CA LEU A 54 7.81 4.36 1.29
C LEU A 54 7.86 5.66 0.48
N ARG A 55 7.27 5.63 -0.72
CA ARG A 55 7.15 6.77 -1.63
C ARG A 55 5.91 6.68 -2.51
N ALA A 56 5.40 7.82 -2.95
CA ALA A 56 4.42 7.87 -4.03
C ALA A 56 5.15 7.73 -5.37
N VAL A 57 4.50 7.08 -6.35
CA VAL A 57 5.04 6.82 -7.68
C VAL A 57 4.09 7.41 -8.72
N GLY A 58 4.62 8.34 -9.51
CA GLY A 58 3.93 8.98 -10.62
C GLY A 58 3.16 10.23 -10.19
N GLY A 59 3.12 11.23 -11.07
CA GLY A 59 2.41 12.48 -10.86
C GLY A 59 3.25 13.59 -10.21
N ALA A 60 2.62 14.75 -10.09
CA ALA A 60 3.14 15.88 -9.32
C ALA A 60 2.55 15.85 -7.90
N PRO A 61 3.27 16.36 -6.88
CA PRO A 61 2.81 16.37 -5.50
C PRO A 61 1.35 16.81 -5.36
N SER A 62 0.53 15.97 -4.74
CA SER A 62 -0.90 16.22 -4.58
C SER A 62 -1.39 15.87 -3.17
N PRO A 63 -2.53 16.45 -2.72
CA PRO A 63 -3.14 16.05 -1.46
C PRO A 63 -3.50 14.55 -1.41
N LEU A 64 -3.78 13.94 -2.57
CA LEU A 64 -4.07 12.50 -2.66
C LEU A 64 -2.83 11.65 -2.41
N GLU A 65 -1.65 12.08 -2.91
CA GLU A 65 -0.38 11.41 -2.63
C GLU A 65 -0.08 11.38 -1.15
N GLN A 66 -0.20 12.53 -0.49
CA GLN A 66 0.01 12.61 0.96
C GLN A 66 -0.95 11.70 1.71
N ALA A 67 -2.24 11.69 1.34
CA ALA A 67 -3.23 10.81 1.96
C ALA A 67 -2.92 9.32 1.76
N ALA A 68 -2.43 8.94 0.58
CA ALA A 68 -2.02 7.56 0.31
C ALA A 68 -0.79 7.16 1.16
N LEU A 69 0.21 8.04 1.26
CA LEU A 69 1.38 7.83 2.11
C LEU A 69 0.98 7.69 3.58
N ASP A 70 0.09 8.56 4.06
CA ASP A 70 -0.39 8.55 5.43
C ASP A 70 -1.22 7.30 5.73
N ALA A 71 -2.00 6.79 4.77
CA ALA A 71 -2.70 5.52 4.91
C ALA A 71 -1.72 4.34 5.12
N VAL A 72 -0.58 4.30 4.42
CA VAL A 72 0.45 3.27 4.64
C VAL A 72 1.13 3.46 6.00
N ARG A 73 1.49 4.69 6.36
CA ARG A 73 2.12 5.01 7.67
C ARG A 73 1.21 4.64 8.84
N ALA A 74 -0.10 4.87 8.71
CA ALA A 74 -1.08 4.58 9.75
C ALA A 74 -1.19 3.09 10.07
N VAL A 75 -0.82 2.20 9.15
CA VAL A 75 -0.73 0.76 9.45
C VAL A 75 0.39 0.48 10.46
N GLY A 76 1.48 1.27 10.42
CA GLY A 76 2.65 1.13 11.28
C GLY A 76 3.53 -0.08 10.94
N LYS A 77 2.96 -1.29 11.07
CA LYS A 77 3.63 -2.56 10.81
C LYS A 77 2.66 -3.55 10.18
N PHE A 78 3.07 -4.21 9.09
CA PHE A 78 2.26 -5.26 8.47
C PHE A 78 2.44 -6.60 9.20
N ALA A 79 1.58 -7.57 8.86
CA ALA A 79 1.83 -8.95 9.24
C ALA A 79 3.20 -9.38 8.70
N SER A 80 3.90 -10.24 9.44
CA SER A 80 5.17 -10.82 8.99
C SER A 80 4.99 -11.58 7.69
N ILE A 81 6.03 -11.60 6.87
CA ILE A 81 6.01 -12.34 5.60
C ILE A 81 5.86 -13.85 5.93
N PRO A 82 4.90 -14.56 5.33
CA PRO A 82 4.75 -15.99 5.54
C PRO A 82 6.03 -16.74 5.13
N ARG A 83 6.47 -17.67 5.98
CA ARG A 83 7.72 -18.42 5.77
C ARG A 83 7.70 -19.24 4.48
N GLU A 84 6.51 -19.65 4.05
CA GLU A 84 6.25 -20.41 2.83
C GLU A 84 6.61 -19.64 1.57
N THR A 85 6.71 -18.31 1.63
CA THR A 85 7.21 -17.51 0.51
C THR A 85 8.72 -17.70 0.27
N GLY A 86 9.47 -18.13 1.27
CA GLY A 86 10.93 -18.23 1.23
C GLY A 86 11.65 -16.88 1.13
N LYS A 87 10.95 -15.76 1.32
CA LYS A 87 11.49 -14.41 1.13
C LYS A 87 11.69 -13.68 2.45
N THR A 88 12.77 -12.91 2.54
CA THR A 88 13.10 -12.05 3.69
C THR A 88 12.62 -10.61 3.50
N SER A 89 12.26 -10.23 2.28
CA SER A 89 11.66 -8.94 1.95
C SER A 89 10.80 -9.04 0.70
N LEU A 90 9.76 -8.22 0.63
CA LEU A 90 8.87 -8.11 -0.52
C LEU A 90 8.66 -6.63 -0.87
N GLU A 91 8.81 -6.30 -2.16
CA GLU A 91 8.47 -4.98 -2.68
C GLU A 91 7.01 -4.95 -3.13
N PHE A 92 6.30 -3.88 -2.77
CA PHE A 92 4.91 -3.67 -3.15
C PHE A 92 4.76 -2.37 -3.95
N ARG A 93 3.84 -2.42 -4.91
CA ARG A 93 3.29 -1.26 -5.62
C ARG A 93 1.78 -1.34 -5.54
N ILE A 94 1.18 -0.49 -4.73
CA ILE A 94 -0.26 -0.52 -4.45
C ILE A 94 -0.92 0.68 -5.11
N PRO A 95 -1.77 0.46 -6.14
CA PRO A 95 -2.59 1.52 -6.71
C PRO A 95 -3.81 1.80 -5.80
N MET A 96 -4.03 3.07 -5.47
CA MET A 96 -5.12 3.55 -4.62
C MET A 96 -5.97 4.55 -5.40
N ALA A 97 -7.22 4.19 -5.69
CA ALA A 97 -8.17 5.05 -6.40
C ALA A 97 -8.90 5.99 -5.45
N PHE A 98 -8.91 7.29 -5.74
CA PHE A 98 -9.69 8.31 -5.04
C PHE A 98 -10.80 8.82 -5.98
N SER A 99 -12.03 8.38 -5.74
CA SER A 99 -13.25 8.80 -6.44
C SER A 99 -14.23 9.49 -5.49
N LEU A 100 -15.10 10.36 -6.02
CA LEU A 100 -16.11 11.09 -5.24
C LEU A 100 -17.53 10.50 -5.36
N ASP A 101 -17.66 9.28 -5.91
CA ASP A 101 -18.91 8.54 -6.18
C ASP A 101 -20.23 9.16 -5.66
#